data_AF-A0A969MTB6-F1
#
_entry.id   AF-A0A969MTB6-F1
#
_cell.length_a   1.000
_cell.length_b   1.000
_cell.length_c   1.000
_cell.angle_alpha   90.00
_cell.angle_beta   90.00
_cell.angle_gamma   90.00
#
_symmetry.space_group_name_H-M   'P 1'
#
loop_
_entity.id
_entity.type
_entity.pdbx_description
1 polymer ?
#
loop_
_entity_poly.entity_id
_entity_poly.type
_entity_poly.pdbx_seq_one_letter_code
_entity_poly.pdbx_strand_id
1 'polypeptide(L)'
;MLCPNCREDGISTSTEICPHCGVYIPSAMRDMLPIGTMLRQETYRIDGILGRGGFGITYQAFHLKLAKPVAIKEYYPQDFAIRNTRNGELKIRTTYDEAYQRSRERCIHEGRILANIHHENIVRVHDL
;
A
#
# COMPACT_ATOMS: atom_id res chain seq x y z
N MET A 1 -14.35 0.65 17.04
CA MET A 1 -14.40 0.29 15.60
C MET A 1 -14.90 -1.14 15.47
N LEU A 2 -15.36 -1.53 14.27
CA LEU A 2 -15.88 -2.88 14.01
C LEU A 2 -14.77 -3.81 13.53
N CYS A 3 -14.74 -5.05 14.02
CA CYS A 3 -13.88 -6.10 13.47
C CYS A 3 -14.32 -6.47 12.05
N PRO A 4 -13.44 -6.42 11.04
CA PRO A 4 -13.81 -6.74 9.66
C PRO A 4 -14.11 -8.23 9.44
N ASN A 5 -13.65 -9.11 10.33
CA ASN A 5 -13.85 -10.56 10.22
C ASN A 5 -15.07 -11.04 11.03
N CYS A 6 -15.08 -10.82 12.34
CA CYS A 6 -16.13 -11.35 13.23
C CYS A 6 -17.21 -10.33 13.61
N ARG A 7 -17.11 -9.08 13.13
CA ARG A 7 -18.06 -7.99 13.40
C ARG A 7 -18.26 -7.61 14.87
N GLU A 8 -17.32 -7.98 15.72
CA GLU A 8 -17.24 -7.45 17.09
C GLU A 8 -17.13 -5.92 17.03
N ASP A 9 -17.99 -5.22 17.77
CA ASP A 9 -18.00 -3.76 17.85
C ASP A 9 -17.18 -3.28 19.06
N GLY A 10 -17.18 -1.96 19.32
CA GLY A 10 -16.50 -1.42 20.51
C GLY A 10 -14.97 -1.55 20.56
N ILE A 11 -14.31 -2.07 19.52
CA ILE A 11 -12.86 -2.30 19.52
C ILE A 11 -12.11 -0.97 19.54
N SER A 12 -11.09 -0.82 20.40
CA SER A 12 -10.24 0.37 20.42
C SER A 12 -9.55 0.58 19.07
N THR A 13 -9.44 1.83 18.63
CA THR A 13 -8.71 2.20 17.39
C THR A 13 -7.21 1.92 17.47
N SER A 14 -6.67 1.68 18.68
CA SER A 14 -5.29 1.27 18.92
C SER A 14 -5.09 -0.25 18.89
N THR A 15 -6.16 -1.05 18.94
CA THR A 15 -6.10 -2.51 18.97
C THR A 15 -5.54 -3.08 17.66
N GLU A 16 -4.52 -3.94 17.78
CA GLU A 16 -3.85 -4.59 16.64
C GLU A 16 -4.45 -5.96 16.29
N ILE A 17 -5.03 -6.62 17.28
CA ILE A 17 -5.58 -7.97 17.15
C ILE A 17 -6.96 -7.95 17.78
N CYS A 18 -7.97 -8.40 17.04
CA CYS A 18 -9.31 -8.57 17.55
C CYS A 18 -9.29 -9.48 18.79
N PRO A 19 -9.75 -9.03 19.96
CA PRO A 19 -9.75 -9.85 21.17
C PRO A 19 -10.69 -11.06 21.06
N HIS A 20 -11.66 -11.01 20.15
CA HIS A 20 -12.65 -12.07 19.97
C HIS A 20 -12.19 -13.19 19.02
N CYS A 21 -11.74 -12.85 17.81
CA CYS A 21 -11.39 -13.85 16.79
C CYS A 21 -9.90 -13.92 16.43
N GLY A 22 -9.06 -13.09 17.04
CA GLY A 22 -7.63 -13.08 16.78
C GLY A 22 -7.21 -12.55 15.41
N VAL A 23 -8.14 -12.02 14.60
CA VAL A 23 -7.76 -11.39 13.32
C VAL A 23 -6.99 -10.11 13.58
N TYR A 24 -5.97 -9.84 12.77
CA TYR A 24 -5.28 -8.56 12.77
C TYR A 24 -6.26 -7.45 12.34
N ILE A 25 -6.34 -6.37 13.12
CA ILE A 25 -7.12 -5.17 12.84
C ILE A 25 -6.11 -4.05 12.55
N PRO A 26 -5.91 -3.69 11.29
CA PRO A 26 -5.00 -2.61 10.97
C PRO A 26 -5.59 -1.29 11.52
N SER A 27 -4.80 -0.53 12.30
CA SER A 27 -5.18 0.86 12.55
C SER A 27 -4.94 1.64 11.26
N ALA A 28 -5.79 2.62 10.99
CA ALA A 28 -5.80 3.40 9.76
C ALA A 28 -4.44 4.03 9.37
N MET A 29 -3.47 4.11 10.30
CA MET A 29 -2.12 4.66 10.09
C MET A 29 -0.98 3.62 10.06
N ARG A 30 -1.19 2.36 10.48
CA ARG A 30 -0.09 1.37 10.60
C ARG A 30 0.32 0.70 9.28
N ASP A 31 -0.54 0.78 8.26
CA ASP A 31 -0.34 0.11 6.97
C ASP A 31 0.50 0.92 5.97
N MET A 32 0.89 2.12 6.33
CA MET A 32 1.53 3.08 5.44
C MET A 32 3.05 3.04 5.61
N LEU A 33 3.78 3.32 4.52
CA LEU A 33 5.19 3.64 4.63
C LEU A 33 5.37 4.94 5.44
N PRO A 34 6.31 4.98 6.41
CA PRO A 34 6.61 6.21 7.14
C PRO A 34 7.06 7.35 6.21
N ILE A 35 6.71 8.58 6.56
CA ILE A 35 7.28 9.77 5.90
C ILE A 35 8.80 9.74 6.05
N GLY A 36 9.51 10.04 4.96
CA GLY A 36 10.97 9.94 4.88
C GLY A 36 11.48 8.58 4.42
N THR A 37 10.61 7.57 4.22
CA THR A 37 11.02 6.27 3.67
C THR A 37 11.70 6.44 2.32
N MET A 38 12.88 5.85 2.17
CA MET A 38 13.66 5.84 0.93
C MET A 38 13.39 4.56 0.14
N LEU A 39 13.04 4.71 -1.14
CA LEU A 39 12.76 3.62 -2.07
C LEU A 39 13.78 3.59 -3.22
N ARG A 40 13.99 2.38 -3.77
CA ARG A 40 14.87 2.11 -4.92
C ARG A 40 16.24 2.77 -4.79
N GLN A 41 17.01 2.36 -3.78
CA GLN A 41 18.36 2.87 -3.51
C GLN A 41 18.37 4.41 -3.48
N GLU A 42 17.51 4.99 -2.63
CA GLU A 42 17.40 6.45 -2.41
C GLU A 42 17.04 7.25 -3.68
N THR A 43 16.34 6.63 -4.63
CA THR A 43 15.84 7.34 -5.81
C THR A 43 14.59 8.15 -5.48
N TYR A 44 13.73 7.63 -4.59
CA TYR A 44 12.49 8.27 -4.19
C TYR A 44 12.38 8.37 -2.67
N ARG A 45 11.86 9.49 -2.18
CA ARG A 45 11.49 9.69 -0.77
C ARG A 45 9.98 9.86 -0.63
N ILE A 46 9.36 9.14 0.30
CA ILE A 46 7.95 9.32 0.65
C ILE A 46 7.77 10.61 1.46
N ASP A 47 6.95 11.54 0.96
CA ASP A 47 6.70 12.84 1.60
C ASP A 47 5.29 12.93 2.20
N GLY A 48 4.35 12.07 1.78
CA GLY A 48 2.99 12.06 2.31
C GLY A 48 2.09 11.04 1.62
N ILE A 49 0.79 11.12 1.90
CA ILE A 49 -0.24 10.22 1.38
C ILE A 49 -1.22 11.03 0.54
N LEU A 50 -1.50 10.56 -0.66
CA LEU A 50 -2.48 11.14 -1.58
C LEU A 50 -3.82 10.42 -1.53
N GLY A 51 -3.81 9.11 -1.30
CA GLY A 51 -5.05 8.34 -1.25
C GLY A 51 -4.83 6.90 -0.81
N ARG A 52 -5.92 6.28 -0.34
CA ARG A 52 -5.96 4.88 0.08
C ARG A 52 -7.26 4.26 -0.37
N GLY A 53 -7.19 3.04 -0.90
CA GLY A 53 -8.35 2.24 -1.27
C GLY A 53 -8.07 0.75 -1.09
N GLY A 54 -9.06 -0.10 -1.41
CA GLY A 54 -8.97 -1.55 -1.15
C GLY A 54 -7.83 -2.27 -1.90
N PHE A 55 -7.27 -1.66 -2.94
CA PHE A 55 -6.25 -2.28 -3.79
C PHE A 55 -4.85 -1.66 -3.63
N GLY A 56 -4.70 -0.59 -2.84
CA GLY A 56 -3.41 0.05 -2.71
C GLY A 56 -3.41 1.40 -2.00
N ILE A 57 -2.19 1.90 -1.82
CA ILE A 57 -1.91 3.20 -1.20
C ILE A 57 -1.19 4.05 -2.24
N THR A 58 -1.64 5.28 -2.44
CA THR A 58 -0.99 6.27 -3.30
C THR A 58 -0.29 7.29 -2.44
N TYR A 59 1.03 7.40 -2.58
CA TYR A 59 1.88 8.31 -1.84
C TYR A 59 2.28 9.52 -2.67
N GLN A 60 2.43 10.66 -2.00
CA GLN A 60 3.21 11.77 -2.50
C GLN A 60 4.68 11.46 -2.24
N ALA A 61 5.51 11.59 -3.26
CA ALA A 61 6.93 11.32 -3.15
C ALA A 61 7.74 12.35 -3.94
N PHE A 62 9.04 12.39 -3.65
CA PHE A 62 9.99 13.22 -4.36
C PHE A 62 11.04 12.34 -5.02
N HIS A 63 11.21 12.47 -6.34
CA HIS A 63 12.28 11.80 -7.07
C HIS A 63 13.56 12.61 -6.92
N LEU A 64 14.51 12.11 -6.12
CA LEU A 64 15.70 12.86 -5.69
C LEU A 64 16.65 13.17 -6.85
N LYS A 65 16.92 12.18 -7.72
CA LYS A 65 17.85 12.36 -8.86
C LYS A 65 17.33 13.32 -9.94
N LEU A 66 16.02 13.37 -10.14
CA LEU A 66 15.37 14.25 -11.14
C LEU A 66 14.79 15.52 -10.53
N ALA A 67 14.93 15.72 -9.22
CA ALA A 67 14.43 16.85 -8.46
C ALA A 67 12.97 17.23 -8.78
N LYS A 68 12.06 16.23 -8.80
CA LYS A 68 10.65 16.47 -9.14
C LYS A 68 9.68 15.71 -8.22
N PRO A 69 8.50 16.28 -7.93
CA PRO A 69 7.42 15.56 -7.26
C PRO A 69 6.86 14.46 -8.15
N VAL A 70 6.51 13.33 -7.55
CA VAL A 70 5.89 12.18 -8.20
C VAL A 70 4.83 11.56 -7.29
N ALA A 71 3.91 10.80 -7.88
CA ALA A 71 3.03 9.91 -7.14
C ALA A 71 3.55 8.47 -7.23
N ILE A 72 3.54 7.74 -6.10
CA ILE A 72 3.88 6.31 -6.05
C ILE A 72 2.64 5.54 -5.64
N LYS A 73 2.19 4.61 -6.48
CA LYS A 73 1.10 3.69 -6.14
C LYS A 73 1.68 2.37 -5.69
N GLU A 74 1.52 2.07 -4.41
CA GLU A 74 1.86 0.77 -3.82
C GLU A 74 0.68 -0.19 -3.98
N TYR A 75 0.96 -1.39 -4.47
CA TYR A 75 0.03 -2.50 -4.36
C TYR A 75 -0.03 -2.98 -2.90
N TYR A 76 -1.16 -2.72 -2.23
CA TYR A 76 -1.37 -3.06 -0.82
C TYR A 76 -2.77 -3.68 -0.65
N PRO A 77 -2.88 -5.01 -0.61
CA PRO A 77 -4.17 -5.67 -0.41
C PRO A 77 -4.52 -5.69 1.08
N GLN A 78 -5.31 -4.71 1.49
CA GLN A 78 -5.63 -4.43 2.89
C GLN A 78 -6.22 -5.63 3.65
N ASP A 79 -6.93 -6.53 2.98
CA ASP A 79 -7.62 -7.65 3.62
C ASP A 79 -6.68 -8.77 4.09
N PHE A 80 -5.46 -8.85 3.53
CA PHE A 80 -4.55 -9.97 3.80
C PHE A 80 -3.06 -9.59 3.84
N ALA A 81 -2.74 -8.31 3.70
CA ALA A 81 -1.40 -7.77 3.93
C ALA A 81 -1.28 -7.18 5.33
N ILE A 82 -0.13 -7.42 5.96
CA ILE A 82 0.26 -6.85 7.25
C ILE A 82 1.60 -6.16 7.06
N ARG A 83 1.69 -4.88 7.42
CA ARG A 83 2.98 -4.17 7.42
C ARG A 83 3.63 -4.20 8.80
N ASN A 84 4.92 -4.49 8.81
CA ASN A 84 5.76 -4.23 9.96
C ASN A 84 6.02 -2.71 10.08
N THR A 85 5.50 -2.12 11.15
CA THR A 85 5.54 -0.67 11.39
C THR A 85 6.94 -0.11 11.63
N ARG A 86 7.93 -0.96 11.95
CA ARG A 86 9.32 -0.52 12.21
C ARG A 86 10.17 -0.41 10.96
N ASN A 87 10.06 -1.38 10.06
CA ASN A 87 10.93 -1.47 8.87
C ASN A 87 10.16 -1.36 7.54
N GLY A 88 8.82 -1.27 7.57
CA GLY A 88 7.98 -1.16 6.40
C GLY A 88 7.75 -2.47 5.64
N GLU A 89 8.27 -3.61 6.13
CA GLU A 89 8.17 -4.92 5.47
C GLU A 89 6.71 -5.39 5.36
N LEU A 90 6.34 -5.87 4.18
CA LEU A 90 5.01 -6.41 3.90
C LEU A 90 5.00 -7.93 4.10
N LYS A 91 4.10 -8.43 4.94
CA LYS A 91 3.84 -9.87 5.10
C LYS A 91 2.44 -10.19 4.61
N ILE A 92 2.34 -11.23 3.78
CA ILE A 92 1.08 -11.73 3.25
C ILE A 92 0.67 -12.97 4.04
N ARG A 93 -0.60 -13.05 4.43
CA ARG A 93 -1.14 -14.27 5.05
C ARG A 93 -1.06 -15.42 4.05
N THR A 94 -0.42 -16.53 4.45
CA THR A 94 -0.11 -17.68 3.57
C THR A 94 -1.33 -18.25 2.84
N THR A 95 -2.52 -18.23 3.46
CA THR A 95 -3.79 -18.65 2.85
C THR A 95 -4.15 -17.88 1.57
N TYR A 96 -3.57 -16.70 1.35
CA TYR A 96 -3.86 -15.81 0.24
C TYR A 96 -2.69 -15.62 -0.73
N ASP A 97 -1.61 -16.42 -0.64
CA ASP A 97 -0.40 -16.19 -1.46
C ASP A 97 -0.69 -16.27 -2.97
N GLU A 98 -1.42 -17.29 -3.43
CA GLU A 98 -1.78 -17.39 -4.86
C GLU A 98 -2.63 -16.21 -5.34
N ALA A 99 -3.61 -15.80 -4.52
CA ALA A 99 -4.46 -14.65 -4.81
C ALA A 99 -3.65 -13.36 -4.85
N TYR A 100 -2.69 -13.20 -3.94
CA TYR A 100 -1.74 -12.09 -3.89
C TYR A 100 -0.85 -12.03 -5.13
N GLN A 101 -0.23 -13.14 -5.54
CA GLN A 101 0.62 -13.16 -6.73
C GLN A 101 -0.18 -12.80 -7.99
N ARG A 102 -1.36 -13.41 -8.17
CA ARG A 102 -2.22 -13.14 -9.33
C ARG A 102 -2.68 -11.68 -9.41
N SER A 103 -3.03 -11.08 -8.28
CA SER A 103 -3.45 -9.68 -8.21
C SER A 103 -2.28 -8.71 -8.38
N ARG A 104 -1.11 -9.02 -7.82
CA ARG A 104 0.14 -8.28 -8.04
C ARG A 104 0.54 -8.28 -9.52
N GLU A 105 0.45 -9.42 -10.20
CA GLU A 105 0.71 -9.52 -11.64
C GLU A 105 -0.24 -8.65 -12.47
N ARG A 106 -1.53 -8.62 -12.12
CA ARG A 106 -2.50 -7.73 -12.77
C ARG A 106 -2.16 -6.25 -12.55
N CYS A 107 -1.78 -5.87 -11.34
CA CYS A 107 -1.34 -4.50 -11.05
C CYS A 107 -0.12 -4.09 -11.91
N ILE A 108 0.86 -4.99 -12.05
CA ILE A 108 2.03 -4.75 -12.90
C ILE A 108 1.62 -4.66 -14.38
N HIS A 109 0.72 -5.53 -14.83
CA HIS A 109 0.22 -5.53 -16.20
C HIS A 109 -0.51 -4.22 -16.55
N GLU A 110 -1.39 -3.73 -15.67
CA GLU A 110 -2.05 -2.43 -15.82
C GLU A 110 -1.02 -1.29 -15.89
N GLY A 111 -0.01 -1.32 -15.03
CA GLY A 111 1.08 -0.35 -15.06
C GLY A 111 1.85 -0.34 -16.38
N ARG A 112 2.09 -1.52 -16.97
CA ARG A 112 2.71 -1.65 -18.31
C ARG A 112 1.82 -1.11 -19.42
N ILE A 113 0.50 -1.32 -19.35
CA ILE A 113 -0.45 -0.72 -20.29
C ILE A 113 -0.35 0.80 -20.21
N LEU A 114 -0.48 1.37 -19.01
CA LEU A 114 -0.43 2.82 -18.79
C LEU A 114 0.91 3.45 -19.19
N ALA A 115 2.03 2.72 -19.03
CA ALA A 115 3.35 3.20 -19.46
C ALA A 115 3.46 3.41 -20.98
N ASN A 116 2.66 2.69 -21.77
CA ASN A 116 2.64 2.80 -23.23
C ASN A 116 1.58 3.79 -23.75
N ILE A 117 0.80 4.42 -22.88
CA ILE A 117 -0.21 5.42 -23.27
C ILE A 117 0.40 6.83 -23.15
N HIS A 118 0.34 7.59 -24.24
CA HIS A 118 0.82 8.96 -24.32
C HIS A 118 -0.32 9.90 -24.70
N HIS A 119 -0.93 10.52 -23.71
CA HIS A 119 -2.05 11.45 -23.90
C HIS A 119 -2.08 12.48 -22.78
N GLU A 120 -2.38 13.74 -23.09
CA GLU A 120 -2.38 14.87 -22.13
C GLU A 120 -3.31 14.64 -20.93
N ASN A 121 -4.47 14.03 -21.17
CA ASN A 121 -5.47 13.74 -20.14
C ASN A 121 -5.30 12.38 -19.44
N ILE A 122 -4.18 11.68 -19.64
CA ILE A 122 -3.92 10.37 -19.02
C ILE A 122 -2.62 10.43 -18.24
N VAL A 123 -2.66 9.99 -16.99
CA VAL A 123 -1.46 9.96 -16.12
C VAL A 123 -0.39 9.06 -16.73
N ARG A 124 0.86 9.56 -16.73
CA ARG A 124 1.99 8.83 -17.27
C ARG A 124 2.69 8.00 -16.20
N VAL A 125 2.98 6.74 -16.51
CA VAL A 125 3.81 5.88 -15.67
C VAL A 125 5.27 6.02 -16.09
N HIS A 126 6.17 6.23 -15.13
CA HIS A 126 7.60 6.46 -15.36
C HIS A 126 8.49 5.31 -14.90
N ASP A 127 7.99 4.45 -14.00
CA ASP A 127 8.73 3.37 -13.34
C ASP A 127 7.72 2.31 -12.84
N LEU A 128 8.17 1.05 -12.70
CA LEU A 128 7.42 -0.11 -12.18
C LEU A 128 8.29 -0.91 -11.23
#